data_AF-A0A4R3LTE2-F1
#
_entry.id   AF-A0A4R3LTE2-F1
#
_cell.length_a   1.000
_cell.length_b   1.000
_cell.length_c   1.000
_cell.angle_alpha   90.00
_cell.angle_beta   90.00
_cell.angle_gamma   90.00
#
_symmetry.space_group_name_H-M   'P 1'
#
loop_
_entity.id
_entity.type
_entity.pdbx_description
1 polymer ?
#
loop_
_entity_poly.entity_id
_entity_poly.type
_entity_poly.pdbx_seq_one_letter_code
_entity_poly.pdbx_strand_id
1 'polypeptide(L)'
;MSGFSVDVDLENPGQLLACCGLLEAADRLWRQCAFVTGHFDGDRFIVGAPANISAVVEWLRKASVKNVQGKPPKRARGSNSALAEYDYSGSGDDPAVLCWPDGSEWRLNSWSGEDFGRTRIKTFAGQMKGPKVMAHLLDWMGSLEVDTPRLFALGFNGNASVFGFDARKGRAALDVGFSSDALGLSGEDFPAVELFAAIGLQGFRPRQDDDALVLGVWQQPLPVELARAAAGCAFTPPGLRRFRFRLLGRKERSGVVGAPNDQYKAFTRAQEIFERVREDSDDD
;
A
#
# COMPACT_ATOMS: atom_id res chain seq x y z
N MET A 1 9.55 1.91 26.20
CA MET A 1 8.34 2.04 25.36
C MET A 1 8.05 0.67 24.79
N SER A 2 6.83 0.17 24.94
CA SER A 2 6.37 -0.96 24.14
C SER A 2 6.20 -0.52 22.68
N GLY A 3 6.23 -1.48 21.76
CA GLY A 3 6.14 -1.22 20.33
C GLY A 3 6.45 -2.49 19.54
N PHE A 4 6.50 -2.35 18.22
CA PHE A 4 6.84 -3.43 17.31
C PHE A 4 7.63 -2.88 16.12
N SER A 5 8.27 -3.77 15.37
CA SER A 5 9.02 -3.42 14.17
C SER A 5 8.75 -4.39 13.05
N VAL A 6 8.82 -3.90 11.82
CA VAL A 6 8.76 -4.71 10.60
C VAL A 6 10.00 -4.44 9.74
N ASP A 7 10.50 -5.48 9.10
CA ASP A 7 11.54 -5.41 8.09
C ASP A 7 10.97 -4.76 6.81
N VAL A 8 11.74 -3.88 6.17
CA VAL A 8 11.33 -3.11 5.00
C VAL A 8 12.45 -3.03 3.95
N ASP A 9 12.11 -3.38 2.71
CA ASP A 9 12.91 -3.04 1.53
C ASP A 9 12.61 -1.60 1.12
N LEU A 10 13.52 -0.66 1.44
CA LEU A 10 13.38 0.75 1.08
C LEU A 10 13.35 1.00 -0.44
N GLU A 11 13.79 0.04 -1.25
CA GLU A 11 13.69 0.11 -2.70
C GLU A 11 12.33 -0.41 -3.22
N ASN A 12 11.41 -0.84 -2.35
CA ASN A 12 10.04 -1.20 -2.70
C ASN A 12 9.06 -0.10 -2.22
N PRO A 13 8.57 0.77 -3.13
CA PRO A 13 7.63 1.83 -2.77
C PRO A 13 6.35 1.33 -2.10
N GLY A 14 5.89 0.12 -2.45
CA GLY A 14 4.75 -0.51 -1.79
C GLY A 14 4.99 -0.73 -0.32
N GLN A 15 6.19 -1.19 0.07
CA GLN A 15 6.52 -1.41 1.48
C GLN A 15 6.72 -0.08 2.23
N LEU A 16 7.30 0.93 1.60
CA LEU A 16 7.37 2.28 2.19
C LEU A 16 5.97 2.84 2.49
N LEU A 17 5.04 2.72 1.54
CA LEU A 17 3.63 3.10 1.74
C LEU A 17 2.93 2.23 2.79
N ALA A 18 3.29 0.94 2.87
CA ALA A 18 2.77 0.04 3.88
C ALA A 18 3.24 0.42 5.30
N CYS A 19 4.48 0.86 5.49
CA CYS A 19 4.93 1.44 6.76
C CYS A 19 4.06 2.63 7.18
N CYS A 20 3.78 3.54 6.24
CA CYS A 20 2.90 4.67 6.47
C CYS A 20 1.48 4.26 6.88
N GLY A 21 0.90 3.26 6.21
CA GLY A 21 -0.44 2.78 6.55
C GLY A 21 -0.50 1.97 7.84
N LEU A 22 0.57 1.28 8.20
CA LEU A 22 0.71 0.60 9.47
C LEU A 22 0.71 1.61 10.63
N LEU A 23 1.44 2.72 10.48
CA LEU A 23 1.43 3.82 11.45
C LEU A 23 0.04 4.47 11.54
N GLU A 24 -0.62 4.72 10.41
CA GLU A 24 -1.96 5.28 10.35
C GLU A 24 -3.00 4.39 11.05
N ALA A 25 -2.95 3.07 10.82
CA ALA A 25 -3.83 2.11 11.46
C ALA A 25 -3.56 2.00 12.98
N ALA A 26 -2.29 2.00 13.38
CA ALA A 26 -1.87 2.00 14.78
C ALA A 26 -2.36 3.26 15.50
N ASP A 27 -2.14 4.46 14.93
CA ASP A 27 -2.64 5.71 15.48
C ASP A 27 -4.16 5.65 15.63
N ARG A 28 -4.90 5.22 14.60
CA ARG A 28 -6.36 5.18 14.68
C ARG A 28 -6.89 4.24 15.76
N LEU A 29 -6.24 3.10 15.98
CA LEU A 29 -6.58 2.17 17.06
C LEU A 29 -6.34 2.77 18.45
N TRP A 30 -5.19 3.43 18.65
CA TRP A 30 -4.75 3.83 19.99
C TRP A 30 -4.84 5.33 20.30
N ARG A 31 -5.25 6.19 19.37
CA ARG A 31 -5.21 7.66 19.52
C ARG A 31 -5.94 8.20 20.74
N GLN A 32 -6.92 7.46 21.26
CA GLN A 32 -7.68 7.85 22.45
C GLN A 32 -7.00 7.47 23.76
N CYS A 33 -6.06 6.52 23.75
CA CYS A 33 -5.44 5.97 24.96
C CYS A 33 -3.91 6.05 24.99
N ALA A 34 -3.25 6.31 23.86
CA ALA A 34 -1.80 6.45 23.79
C ALA A 34 -1.34 7.33 22.62
N PHE A 35 -0.14 7.88 22.78
CA PHE A 35 0.57 8.58 21.72
C PHE A 35 1.35 7.57 20.86
N VAL A 36 1.01 7.49 19.57
CA VAL A 36 1.64 6.57 18.62
C VAL A 36 2.68 7.31 17.80
N THR A 37 3.86 6.71 17.63
CA THR A 37 4.92 7.26 16.78
C THR A 37 5.46 6.19 15.85
N GLY A 38 6.03 6.60 14.72
CA GLY A 38 6.74 5.71 13.81
C GLY A 38 8.03 6.34 13.31
N HIS A 39 9.01 5.51 12.93
CA HIS A 39 10.24 5.93 12.27
C HIS A 39 10.94 4.76 11.57
N PHE A 40 11.87 5.08 10.68
CA PHE A 40 12.74 4.13 10.04
C PHE A 40 14.09 4.06 10.77
N ASP A 41 14.58 2.84 10.98
CA ASP A 41 15.92 2.56 11.50
C ASP A 41 16.55 1.48 10.61
N GLY A 42 17.48 1.89 9.74
CA GLY A 42 18.06 1.01 8.73
C GLY A 42 17.01 0.41 7.78
N ASP A 43 16.93 -0.92 7.78
CA ASP A 43 15.98 -1.74 7.02
C ASP A 43 14.73 -2.12 7.84
N ARG A 44 14.44 -1.37 8.90
CA ARG A 44 13.27 -1.58 9.75
C ARG A 44 12.41 -0.34 9.86
N PHE A 45 11.11 -0.57 10.00
CA PHE A 45 10.16 0.44 10.44
C PHE A 45 9.67 0.10 11.85
N ILE A 46 9.83 1.04 12.76
CA ILE A 46 9.53 0.88 14.19
C ILE A 46 8.30 1.71 14.51
N VAL A 47 7.33 1.09 15.18
CA VAL A 47 6.13 1.74 15.71
C VAL A 47 6.17 1.71 17.23
N GLY A 48 6.21 2.89 17.85
CA GLY A 48 6.02 3.05 19.28
C GLY A 48 4.53 3.07 19.59
N ALA A 49 4.04 2.02 20.26
CA ALA A 49 2.61 1.81 20.53
C ALA A 49 2.38 0.90 21.76
N PRO A 50 1.18 0.91 22.37
CA PRO A 50 0.89 0.12 23.56
C PRO A 50 1.06 -1.40 23.40
N ALA A 51 0.79 -1.95 22.22
CA ALA A 51 0.80 -3.38 21.94
C ALA A 51 1.52 -3.71 20.63
N ASN A 52 1.57 -5.01 20.28
CA ASN A 52 2.25 -5.53 19.09
C ASN A 52 1.39 -5.37 17.81
N ILE A 53 1.98 -5.78 16.69
CA ILE A 53 1.35 -5.70 15.37
C ILE A 53 0.08 -6.56 15.24
N SER A 54 0.00 -7.67 15.97
CA SER A 54 -1.18 -8.54 15.99
C SER A 54 -2.42 -7.80 16.46
N ALA A 55 -2.30 -6.89 17.43
CA ALA A 55 -3.43 -6.07 17.88
C ALA A 55 -3.97 -5.15 16.78
N VAL A 56 -3.10 -4.58 15.93
CA VAL A 56 -3.52 -3.76 14.78
C VAL A 56 -4.26 -4.62 13.76
N VAL A 57 -3.72 -5.79 13.44
CA VAL A 57 -4.34 -6.71 12.48
C VAL A 57 -5.68 -7.23 12.99
N GLU A 58 -5.75 -7.66 14.25
CA GLU A 58 -7.00 -8.11 14.87
C GLU A 58 -8.06 -7.01 14.91
N TRP A 59 -7.66 -5.76 15.14
CA TRP A 59 -8.57 -4.62 15.08
C TRP A 59 -9.07 -4.37 13.65
N LEU A 60 -8.18 -4.38 12.64
CA LEU A 60 -8.58 -4.24 11.23
C LEU A 60 -9.52 -5.37 10.79
N ARG A 61 -9.28 -6.61 11.23
CA ARG A 61 -10.13 -7.78 10.92
C ARG A 61 -11.55 -7.68 11.47
N LYS A 62 -11.79 -6.86 12.50
CA LYS A 62 -13.15 -6.60 13.00
C LYS A 62 -13.93 -5.68 12.08
N ALA A 63 -13.27 -4.98 11.16
CA ALA A 63 -13.93 -4.13 10.20
C ALA A 63 -14.63 -4.96 9.11
N SER A 64 -15.84 -4.55 8.75
CA SER A 64 -16.51 -4.97 7.53
C SER A 64 -16.38 -3.86 6.47
N VAL A 65 -16.49 -4.21 5.18
CA VAL A 65 -16.53 -3.21 4.11
C VAL A 65 -17.98 -2.94 3.72
N LYS A 66 -18.43 -1.69 3.84
CA LYS A 66 -19.79 -1.27 3.53
C LYS A 66 -20.18 -1.66 2.10
N ASN A 67 -21.40 -2.18 1.95
CA ASN A 67 -21.97 -2.66 0.68
C ASN A 67 -21.22 -3.84 0.02
N VAL A 68 -20.28 -4.47 0.71
CA VAL A 68 -19.61 -5.70 0.24
C VAL A 68 -20.19 -6.89 1.00
N GLN A 69 -20.69 -7.88 0.27
CA GLN A 69 -21.26 -9.09 0.87
C GLN A 69 -20.37 -10.30 0.55
N GLY A 70 -20.04 -11.08 1.58
CA GLY A 70 -19.36 -12.36 1.40
C GLY A 70 -20.32 -13.39 0.82
N LYS A 71 -19.88 -14.08 -0.24
CA LYS A 71 -20.48 -15.31 -0.73
C LYS A 71 -19.72 -16.52 -0.18
N PRO A 72 -20.43 -17.63 0.10
CA PRO A 72 -19.74 -18.88 0.38
C PRO A 72 -18.81 -19.23 -0.81
N PRO A 73 -17.59 -19.71 -0.54
CA PRO A 73 -16.61 -20.00 -1.59
C PRO A 73 -17.20 -21.00 -2.58
N LYS A 74 -17.32 -20.61 -3.85
CA LYS A 74 -17.62 -21.58 -4.91
C LYS A 74 -16.40 -22.45 -5.10
N ARG A 75 -16.49 -23.74 -4.76
CA ARG A 75 -15.47 -24.72 -5.13
C ARG A 75 -15.39 -24.81 -6.66
N ALA A 76 -14.42 -24.15 -7.26
CA ALA A 76 -14.04 -24.44 -8.65
C ALA A 76 -13.45 -25.85 -8.68
N ARG A 77 -13.95 -26.73 -9.57
CA ARG A 77 -13.34 -28.05 -9.80
C ARG A 77 -11.86 -27.86 -10.15
N GLY A 78 -10.96 -28.36 -9.30
CA GLY A 78 -9.51 -28.33 -9.52
C GLY A 78 -8.73 -27.23 -8.79
N SER A 79 -9.36 -26.34 -8.02
CA SER A 79 -8.67 -25.38 -7.15
C SER A 79 -8.66 -25.85 -5.69
N ASN A 80 -7.47 -25.89 -5.07
CA ASN A 80 -7.30 -26.18 -3.64
C ASN A 80 -7.51 -24.95 -2.74
N SER A 81 -7.83 -23.77 -3.27
CA SER A 81 -8.17 -22.59 -2.46
C SER A 81 -9.68 -22.34 -2.48
N ALA A 82 -10.30 -22.48 -1.31
CA ALA A 82 -11.65 -22.00 -1.06
C ALA A 82 -11.58 -20.49 -0.78
N LEU A 83 -11.37 -19.69 -1.82
CA LEU A 83 -11.36 -18.23 -1.68
C LEU A 83 -12.78 -17.73 -1.41
N ALA A 84 -12.95 -16.91 -0.36
CA ALA A 84 -14.16 -16.16 -0.14
C ALA A 84 -14.42 -15.28 -1.37
N GLU A 85 -15.58 -15.45 -2.00
CA GLU A 85 -15.98 -14.63 -3.14
C GLU A 85 -16.78 -13.45 -2.58
N TYR A 86 -16.49 -12.21 -2.98
CA TYR A 86 -17.27 -11.05 -2.53
C TYR A 86 -18.08 -10.46 -3.67
N ASP A 87 -19.32 -10.08 -3.37
CA ASP A 87 -20.18 -9.30 -4.26
C ASP A 87 -20.15 -7.82 -3.88
N TYR A 88 -20.04 -7.00 -4.92
CA TYR A 88 -20.11 -5.55 -4.85
C TYR A 88 -20.71 -5.01 -6.14
N SER A 89 -21.83 -4.29 -6.04
CA SER A 89 -22.56 -3.76 -7.20
C SER A 89 -22.17 -2.33 -7.59
N GLY A 90 -21.25 -1.71 -6.84
CA GLY A 90 -20.82 -0.32 -7.07
C GLY A 90 -19.78 -0.13 -8.18
N SER A 91 -19.31 1.10 -8.32
CA SER A 91 -18.26 1.50 -9.26
C SER A 91 -16.86 1.08 -8.78
N GLY A 92 -15.91 0.98 -9.71
CA GLY A 92 -14.51 0.74 -9.37
C GLY A 92 -13.82 1.92 -8.69
N ASP A 93 -14.41 3.10 -8.84
CA ASP A 93 -13.93 4.35 -8.23
C ASP A 93 -14.60 4.64 -6.88
N ASP A 94 -15.50 3.76 -6.41
CA ASP A 94 -16.15 3.93 -5.12
C ASP A 94 -15.14 3.81 -3.97
N PRO A 95 -15.33 4.59 -2.89
CA PRO A 95 -14.52 4.47 -1.68
C PRO A 95 -14.76 3.13 -0.99
N ALA A 96 -13.73 2.54 -0.41
CA ALA A 96 -13.91 1.48 0.58
C ALA A 96 -14.23 2.13 1.93
N VAL A 97 -15.42 1.87 2.47
CA VAL A 97 -15.80 2.34 3.80
C VAL A 97 -15.70 1.16 4.76
N LEU A 98 -14.70 1.20 5.64
CA LEU A 98 -14.51 0.23 6.72
C LEU A 98 -15.45 0.58 7.88
N CYS A 99 -16.19 -0.40 8.40
CA CYS A 99 -17.17 -0.25 9.47
C CYS A 99 -16.86 -1.22 10.61
N TRP A 100 -16.68 -0.71 11.83
CA TRP A 100 -16.47 -1.52 13.03
C TRP A 100 -17.78 -1.78 13.80
N PRO A 101 -17.82 -2.79 14.69
CA PRO A 101 -19.00 -3.11 15.49
C PRO A 101 -19.47 -1.98 16.43
N ASP A 102 -18.58 -1.05 16.78
CA ASP A 102 -18.88 0.13 17.59
C ASP A 102 -19.56 1.27 16.78
N GLY A 103 -19.78 1.05 15.48
CA GLY A 103 -20.37 2.04 14.58
C GLY A 103 -19.37 3.05 14.00
N SER A 104 -18.09 2.97 14.38
CA SER A 104 -17.08 3.82 13.76
C SER A 104 -16.84 3.44 12.30
N GLU A 105 -16.64 4.46 11.46
CA GLU A 105 -16.37 4.30 10.03
C GLU A 105 -15.00 4.88 9.65
N TRP A 106 -14.35 4.29 8.66
CA TRP A 106 -13.16 4.83 8.01
C TRP A 106 -13.28 4.72 6.49
N ARG A 107 -13.39 5.87 5.83
CA ARG A 107 -13.42 5.98 4.37
C ARG A 107 -12.01 6.00 3.79
N LEU A 108 -11.74 5.08 2.87
CA LEU A 108 -10.52 4.98 2.07
C LEU A 108 -10.87 5.22 0.60
N ASN A 109 -10.27 6.23 -0.01
CA ASN A 109 -10.62 6.70 -1.35
C ASN A 109 -9.39 7.22 -2.11
N SER A 110 -8.18 6.81 -1.72
CA SER A 110 -6.92 7.21 -2.38
C SER A 110 -6.84 6.84 -3.87
N TRP A 111 -7.72 5.96 -4.34
CA TRP A 111 -7.88 5.54 -5.73
C TRP A 111 -9.14 6.11 -6.44
N SER A 112 -9.97 6.88 -5.74
CA SER A 112 -11.21 7.43 -6.30
C SER A 112 -10.94 8.70 -7.12
N GLY A 113 -11.92 9.08 -7.94
CA GLY A 113 -11.87 10.32 -8.70
C GLY A 113 -12.03 11.58 -7.85
N GLU A 114 -12.53 11.48 -6.61
CA GLU A 114 -12.93 12.63 -5.79
C GLU A 114 -11.75 13.32 -5.09
N ASP A 115 -10.88 12.56 -4.42
CA ASP A 115 -9.76 13.14 -3.66
C ASP A 115 -8.53 13.44 -4.53
N PHE A 116 -8.48 12.86 -5.72
CA PHE A 116 -7.25 12.77 -6.50
C PHE A 116 -7.49 12.91 -8.01
N GLY A 117 -8.73 13.06 -8.52
CA GLY A 117 -8.98 13.26 -9.95
C GLY A 117 -8.33 12.19 -10.84
N ARG A 118 -8.82 10.94 -10.83
CA ARG A 118 -8.26 9.81 -11.63
C ARG A 118 -6.72 9.76 -11.58
N THR A 119 -6.13 9.59 -10.40
CA THR A 119 -4.69 9.87 -10.26
C THR A 119 -3.72 8.94 -10.96
N ARG A 120 -2.54 9.54 -11.21
CA ARG A 120 -1.26 8.90 -11.52
C ARG A 120 -0.77 7.85 -10.52
N ILE A 121 -1.41 7.60 -9.37
CA ILE A 121 -0.99 6.57 -8.37
C ILE A 121 -1.89 5.34 -8.40
N LYS A 122 -3.00 5.37 -9.16
CA LYS A 122 -3.85 4.20 -9.36
C LYS A 122 -3.07 3.12 -10.14
N THR A 123 -2.73 2.03 -9.46
CA THR A 123 -1.97 0.87 -9.98
C THR A 123 -2.86 -0.19 -10.61
N PHE A 124 -4.16 -0.19 -10.33
CA PHE A 124 -5.12 -1.17 -10.83
C PHE A 124 -6.06 -0.58 -11.89
N ALA A 125 -6.54 -1.42 -12.81
CA ALA A 125 -7.44 -1.03 -13.88
C ALA A 125 -8.50 -2.10 -14.18
N GLY A 126 -9.36 -1.83 -15.16
CA GLY A 126 -10.39 -2.77 -15.62
C GLY A 126 -11.59 -2.87 -14.67
N GLN A 127 -12.10 -4.09 -14.48
CA GLN A 127 -13.32 -4.38 -13.70
C GLN A 127 -13.06 -4.45 -12.17
N MET A 128 -11.84 -4.19 -11.72
CA MET A 128 -11.48 -4.23 -10.31
C MET A 128 -12.23 -3.18 -9.50
N LYS A 129 -12.74 -3.57 -8.32
CA LYS A 129 -13.50 -2.72 -7.41
C LYS A 129 -12.75 -2.57 -6.10
N GLY A 130 -12.32 -1.35 -5.77
CA GLY A 130 -11.54 -1.07 -4.55
C GLY A 130 -12.16 -1.64 -3.26
N PRO A 131 -13.47 -1.47 -3.02
CA PRO A 131 -14.16 -2.05 -1.86
C PRO A 131 -14.07 -3.57 -1.80
N LYS A 132 -14.18 -4.26 -2.95
CA LYS A 132 -14.05 -5.71 -3.05
C LYS A 132 -12.61 -6.17 -2.74
N VAL A 133 -11.61 -5.49 -3.31
CA VAL A 133 -10.20 -5.77 -3.04
C VAL A 133 -9.88 -5.58 -1.56
N MET A 134 -10.37 -4.51 -0.94
CA MET A 134 -10.19 -4.24 0.48
C MET A 134 -10.77 -5.37 1.36
N ALA A 135 -11.98 -5.84 1.05
CA ALA A 135 -12.60 -6.95 1.78
C ALA A 135 -11.79 -8.25 1.66
N HIS A 136 -11.29 -8.57 0.46
CA HIS A 136 -10.41 -9.72 0.23
C HIS A 136 -9.12 -9.63 1.05
N LEU A 137 -8.46 -8.47 1.06
CA LEU A 137 -7.21 -8.28 1.79
C LEU A 137 -7.40 -8.42 3.31
N LEU A 138 -8.50 -7.90 3.87
CA LEU A 138 -8.83 -8.04 5.29
C LEU A 138 -9.04 -9.50 5.70
N ASP A 139 -9.69 -10.30 4.85
CA ASP A 139 -9.88 -11.74 5.07
C ASP A 139 -8.55 -12.50 4.99
N TRP A 140 -7.71 -12.18 4.00
CA TRP A 140 -6.40 -12.78 3.83
C TRP A 140 -5.46 -12.51 5.00
N MET A 141 -5.48 -11.30 5.56
CA MET A 141 -4.74 -10.98 6.78
C MET A 141 -5.10 -11.91 7.96
N GLY A 142 -6.31 -12.49 7.95
CA GLY A 142 -6.73 -13.45 8.96
C GLY A 142 -6.07 -14.83 8.87
N SER A 143 -5.41 -15.14 7.76
CA SER A 143 -4.70 -16.39 7.52
C SER A 143 -3.18 -16.28 7.69
N LEU A 144 -2.66 -15.08 7.95
CA LEU A 144 -1.23 -14.82 8.08
C LEU A 144 -0.77 -14.93 9.54
N GLU A 145 0.46 -15.42 9.75
CA GLU A 145 1.16 -15.31 11.02
C GLU A 145 1.72 -13.89 11.16
N VAL A 146 0.96 -13.00 11.78
CA VAL A 146 1.25 -11.57 11.72
C VAL A 146 2.25 -11.06 12.76
N ASP A 147 2.53 -11.83 13.82
CA ASP A 147 3.50 -11.44 14.87
C ASP A 147 4.94 -11.75 14.44
N THR A 148 5.35 -11.15 13.32
CA THR A 148 6.67 -11.37 12.73
C THR A 148 7.23 -10.08 12.17
N PRO A 149 8.54 -9.81 12.33
CA PRO A 149 9.17 -8.67 11.67
C PRO A 149 9.07 -8.79 10.15
N ARG A 150 8.93 -10.01 9.60
CA ARG A 150 8.86 -10.26 8.16
C ARG A 150 7.45 -10.12 7.58
N LEU A 151 6.56 -9.36 8.20
CA LEU A 151 5.15 -9.23 7.78
C LEU A 151 5.01 -8.92 6.28
N PHE A 152 5.82 -8.01 5.74
CA PHE A 152 5.79 -7.64 4.32
C PHE A 152 6.38 -8.68 3.38
N ALA A 153 7.04 -9.71 3.89
CA ALA A 153 7.55 -10.84 3.12
C ALA A 153 6.58 -12.03 3.11
N LEU A 154 5.48 -11.98 3.86
CA LEU A 154 4.48 -13.06 3.87
C LEU A 154 3.69 -13.06 2.57
N GLY A 155 4.09 -13.94 1.67
CA GLY A 155 3.41 -14.19 0.41
C GLY A 155 2.17 -15.06 0.58
N PHE A 156 1.20 -14.86 -0.30
CA PHE A 156 0.00 -15.66 -0.40
C PHE A 156 -0.21 -16.08 -1.85
N ASN A 157 -0.36 -17.38 -2.07
CA ASN A 157 -0.69 -17.93 -3.39
C ASN A 157 -2.21 -17.92 -3.56
N GLY A 158 -2.73 -16.85 -4.17
CA GLY A 158 -4.16 -16.69 -4.45
C GLY A 158 -4.40 -16.10 -5.83
N ASN A 159 -5.52 -16.46 -6.45
CA ASN A 159 -5.95 -15.89 -7.73
C ASN A 159 -6.87 -14.67 -7.53
N ALA A 160 -6.69 -13.89 -6.47
CA ALA A 160 -7.55 -12.73 -6.19
C ALA A 160 -6.94 -11.44 -6.73
N SER A 161 -7.82 -10.48 -7.04
CA SER A 161 -7.41 -9.14 -7.45
C SER A 161 -6.88 -8.34 -6.26
N VAL A 162 -5.63 -7.86 -6.35
CA VAL A 162 -4.99 -6.94 -5.38
C VAL A 162 -4.70 -5.58 -6.03
N PHE A 163 -4.43 -4.54 -5.24
CA PHE A 163 -4.24 -3.19 -5.79
C PHE A 163 -3.01 -3.06 -6.70
N GLY A 164 -1.97 -3.86 -6.49
CA GLY A 164 -0.74 -3.84 -7.28
C GLY A 164 0.27 -2.79 -6.80
N PHE A 165 0.27 -2.49 -5.50
CA PHE A 165 1.24 -1.60 -4.89
C PHE A 165 2.60 -2.26 -4.68
N ASP A 166 2.69 -3.60 -4.64
CA ASP A 166 3.98 -4.26 -4.48
C ASP A 166 4.81 -4.24 -5.78
N ALA A 167 5.98 -3.61 -5.74
CA ALA A 167 6.87 -3.51 -6.90
C ALA A 167 7.43 -4.88 -7.36
N ARG A 168 7.38 -5.93 -6.53
CA ARG A 168 7.79 -7.31 -6.90
C ARG A 168 6.86 -7.89 -7.96
N LYS A 169 5.55 -7.62 -7.88
CA LYS A 169 4.55 -8.12 -8.82
C LYS A 169 4.72 -7.54 -10.22
N GLY A 170 5.06 -6.25 -10.29
CA GLY A 170 5.39 -5.58 -11.54
C GLY A 170 6.53 -6.25 -12.31
N ARG A 171 7.59 -6.70 -11.61
CA ARG A 171 8.75 -7.35 -12.23
C ARG A 171 8.34 -8.63 -12.96
N ALA A 172 7.60 -9.51 -12.29
CA ALA A 172 7.19 -10.79 -12.87
C ALA A 172 6.39 -10.65 -14.16
N ALA A 173 5.45 -9.69 -14.26
CA ALA A 173 4.66 -9.47 -15.47
C ALA A 173 5.42 -8.75 -16.60
N LEU A 174 6.42 -7.94 -16.23
CA LEU A 174 7.19 -7.14 -17.19
C LEU A 174 8.38 -7.90 -17.78
N ASP A 175 9.05 -8.72 -16.97
CA ASP A 175 10.17 -9.58 -17.41
C ASP A 175 9.71 -10.62 -18.43
N VAL A 176 8.41 -10.94 -18.45
CA VAL A 176 7.80 -11.92 -19.34
C VAL A 176 7.01 -11.30 -20.51
N GLY A 177 6.80 -9.98 -20.52
CA GLY A 177 6.11 -9.28 -21.62
C GLY A 177 4.61 -9.57 -21.78
N PHE A 178 4.02 -10.38 -20.92
CA PHE A 178 2.61 -10.80 -20.96
C PHE A 178 1.91 -10.64 -19.59
N SER A 179 0.57 -10.60 -19.60
CA SER A 179 -0.20 -10.66 -18.35
C SER A 179 -0.22 -12.09 -17.82
N SER A 180 0.21 -12.30 -16.56
CA SER A 180 0.18 -13.61 -15.90
C SER A 180 -1.21 -14.24 -15.92
N ASP A 181 -2.27 -13.42 -15.80
CA ASP A 181 -3.66 -13.87 -15.89
C ASP A 181 -3.99 -14.49 -17.26
N ALA A 182 -3.46 -13.91 -18.34
CA ALA A 182 -3.69 -14.41 -19.70
C ALA A 182 -3.01 -15.76 -19.95
N LEU A 183 -1.98 -16.09 -19.16
CA LEU A 183 -1.27 -17.38 -19.23
C LEU A 183 -1.61 -18.32 -18.07
N GLY A 184 -2.54 -17.96 -17.18
CA GLY A 184 -2.92 -18.76 -16.02
C GLY A 184 -1.79 -18.99 -15.02
N LEU A 185 -0.79 -18.10 -14.98
CA LEU A 185 0.30 -18.16 -13.99
C LEU A 185 -0.15 -17.45 -12.70
N SER A 186 -0.19 -18.18 -11.59
CA SER A 186 -0.45 -17.59 -10.27
C SER A 186 0.81 -16.89 -9.77
N GLY A 187 0.76 -15.56 -9.64
CA GLY A 187 1.80 -14.79 -8.94
C GLY A 187 1.65 -14.92 -7.42
N GLU A 188 2.76 -14.78 -6.71
CA GLU A 188 2.73 -14.60 -5.25
C GLU A 188 2.30 -13.16 -4.95
N ASP A 189 1.24 -12.99 -4.16
CA ASP A 189 0.76 -11.68 -3.69
C ASP A 189 1.22 -11.43 -2.26
N PHE A 190 1.35 -10.16 -1.87
CA PHE A 190 1.81 -9.76 -0.53
C PHE A 190 0.71 -8.95 0.19
N PRO A 191 -0.26 -9.60 0.85
CA PRO A 191 -1.50 -8.97 1.30
C PRO A 191 -1.26 -7.80 2.26
N ALA A 192 -0.28 -7.94 3.16
CA ALA A 192 0.06 -6.89 4.11
C ALA A 192 0.56 -5.62 3.40
N VAL A 193 1.42 -5.78 2.38
CA VAL A 193 1.93 -4.65 1.60
C VAL A 193 0.78 -3.96 0.87
N GLU A 194 -0.08 -4.72 0.21
CA GLU A 194 -1.22 -4.20 -0.55
C GLU A 194 -2.24 -3.47 0.35
N LEU A 195 -2.59 -4.06 1.50
CA LEU A 195 -3.56 -3.49 2.45
C LEU A 195 -3.02 -2.20 3.07
N PHE A 196 -1.83 -2.27 3.66
CA PHE A 196 -1.29 -1.12 4.38
C PHE A 196 -0.85 -0.03 3.40
N ALA A 197 -0.38 -0.31 2.19
CA ALA A 197 -0.12 0.73 1.20
C ALA A 197 -1.40 1.49 0.81
N ALA A 198 -2.52 0.78 0.66
CA ALA A 198 -3.82 1.38 0.38
C ALA A 198 -4.26 2.35 1.50
N ILE A 199 -4.10 1.93 2.76
CA ILE A 199 -4.36 2.75 3.95
C ILE A 199 -3.41 3.94 4.01
N GLY A 200 -2.10 3.69 3.88
CA GLY A 200 -1.05 4.69 4.00
C GLY A 200 -1.23 5.82 3.01
N LEU A 201 -1.58 5.48 1.76
CA LEU A 201 -1.87 6.47 0.75
C LEU A 201 -2.97 7.43 1.17
N GLN A 202 -3.94 7.08 2.02
CA GLN A 202 -5.03 7.98 2.45
C GLN A 202 -4.50 9.29 3.08
N GLY A 203 -3.44 9.21 3.88
CA GLY A 203 -2.86 10.35 4.59
C GLY A 203 -1.45 10.72 4.13
N PHE A 204 -0.65 9.74 3.71
CA PHE A 204 0.75 9.90 3.34
C PHE A 204 0.83 10.03 1.82
N ARG A 205 0.89 11.27 1.35
CA ARG A 205 0.94 11.59 -0.08
C ARG A 205 2.40 11.79 -0.51
N PRO A 206 2.94 10.95 -1.41
CA PRO A 206 4.26 11.22 -2.00
C PRO A 206 4.30 12.60 -2.66
N ARG A 207 5.44 13.29 -2.56
CA ARG A 207 5.69 14.51 -3.33
C ARG A 207 5.70 14.12 -4.81
N GLN A 208 4.99 14.89 -5.63
CA GLN A 208 5.05 14.73 -7.08
C GLN A 208 6.22 15.53 -7.63
N ASP A 209 7.02 14.92 -8.49
CA ASP A 209 8.16 15.55 -9.14
C ASP A 209 8.22 15.13 -10.61
N ASP A 210 7.74 15.99 -11.51
CA ASP A 210 7.57 15.77 -12.95
C ASP A 210 6.94 14.42 -13.31
N ASP A 211 7.78 13.41 -13.54
CA ASP A 211 7.45 12.05 -13.98
C ASP A 211 7.57 10.99 -12.86
N ALA A 212 7.86 11.43 -11.64
CA ALA A 212 8.16 10.59 -10.51
C ALA A 212 7.41 11.01 -9.24
N LEU A 213 7.49 10.12 -8.26
CA LEU A 213 6.99 10.27 -6.91
C LEU A 213 8.19 10.17 -5.98
N VAL A 214 8.18 11.01 -4.95
CA VAL A 214 9.23 11.04 -3.93
C VAL A 214 8.61 10.82 -2.56
N LEU A 215 9.13 9.84 -1.82
CA LEU A 215 8.78 9.59 -0.42
C LEU A 215 9.97 9.92 0.48
N GLY A 216 9.67 10.62 1.58
CA GLY A 216 10.59 10.84 2.68
C GLY A 216 10.61 9.64 3.63
N VAL A 217 11.81 9.21 4.00
CA VAL A 217 12.09 8.14 4.97
C VAL A 217 12.79 8.81 6.16
N TRP A 218 12.07 8.97 7.26
CA TRP A 218 12.51 9.75 8.41
C TRP A 218 13.01 8.83 9.54
N GLN A 219 14.04 9.29 10.27
CA GLN A 219 14.70 8.47 11.31
C GLN A 219 14.25 8.80 12.74
N GLN A 220 13.63 9.96 12.94
CA GLN A 220 13.18 10.38 14.27
C GLN A 220 11.78 9.82 14.56
N PRO A 221 11.46 9.36 15.77
CA PRO A 221 10.09 8.98 16.12
C PRO A 221 9.14 10.17 15.92
N LEU A 222 8.22 10.07 14.95
CA LEU A 222 7.24 11.12 14.65
C LEU A 222 5.81 10.63 14.88
N PRO A 223 4.92 11.47 15.43
CA PRO A 223 3.48 11.21 15.40
C PRO A 223 2.95 11.22 13.96
N VAL A 224 1.77 10.64 13.75
CA VAL A 224 1.20 10.44 12.41
C VAL A 224 1.12 11.73 11.58
N GLU A 225 0.79 12.86 12.18
CA GLU A 225 0.66 14.14 11.47
C GLU A 225 2.01 14.64 10.93
N LEU A 226 3.06 14.56 11.75
CA LEU A 226 4.41 14.94 11.33
C LEU A 226 5.01 13.90 10.39
N ALA A 227 4.72 12.62 10.60
CA ALA A 227 5.15 11.55 9.72
C ALA A 227 4.57 11.73 8.30
N ARG A 228 3.29 12.12 8.16
CA ARG A 228 2.68 12.44 6.85
C ARG A 228 3.42 13.56 6.14
N ALA A 229 3.72 14.65 6.85
CA ALA A 229 4.43 15.79 6.28
C ALA A 229 5.90 15.44 5.94
N ALA A 230 6.58 14.61 6.73
CA ALA A 230 7.92 14.12 6.43
C ALA A 230 7.93 13.21 5.20
N ALA A 231 6.98 12.27 5.11
CA ALA A 231 6.85 11.37 3.97
C ALA A 231 6.55 12.11 2.67
N GLY A 232 5.72 13.17 2.74
CA GLY A 232 5.46 14.07 1.62
C GLY A 232 6.58 15.08 1.33
N CYS A 233 7.71 15.01 2.06
CA CYS A 233 8.82 15.96 1.95
C CYS A 233 8.41 17.44 2.15
N ALA A 234 7.35 17.70 2.92
CA ALA A 234 6.88 19.06 3.22
C ALA A 234 7.78 19.77 4.24
N PHE A 235 8.53 19.02 5.03
CA PHE A 235 9.65 19.49 5.85
C PHE A 235 10.73 18.41 5.94
N THR A 236 11.91 18.78 6.43
CA THR A 236 13.07 17.90 6.49
C THR A 236 13.49 17.68 7.95
N PRO A 237 12.99 16.64 8.64
CA PRO A 237 13.51 16.27 9.96
C PRO A 237 14.98 15.81 9.84
N PRO A 238 15.76 15.87 10.94
CA PRO A 238 17.12 15.33 10.97
C PRO A 238 17.16 13.88 10.49
N GLY A 239 18.05 13.59 9.53
CA GLY A 239 18.22 12.26 8.95
C GLY A 239 17.15 11.85 7.93
N LEU A 240 16.32 12.78 7.43
CA LEU A 240 15.39 12.47 6.33
C LEU A 240 16.16 12.03 5.08
N ARG A 241 15.83 10.84 4.59
CA ARG A 241 16.28 10.31 3.30
C ARG A 241 15.13 10.40 2.31
N ARG A 242 15.41 10.51 1.01
CA ARG A 242 14.38 10.67 -0.02
C ARG A 242 14.51 9.58 -1.06
N PHE A 243 13.39 8.93 -1.37
CA PHE A 243 13.33 7.82 -2.30
C PHE A 243 12.42 8.17 -3.47
N ARG A 244 13.00 8.23 -4.67
CA ARG A 244 12.31 8.53 -5.94
C ARG A 244 11.91 7.23 -6.62
N PHE A 245 10.68 7.13 -7.08
CA PHE A 245 10.18 6.03 -7.89
C PHE A 245 9.17 6.54 -8.92
N ARG A 246 8.92 5.74 -9.96
CA ARG A 246 7.95 6.08 -11.01
C ARG A 246 6.82 5.07 -11.04
N LEU A 247 5.69 5.49 -11.58
CA LEU A 247 4.62 4.60 -11.97
C LEU A 247 4.63 4.46 -13.48
N LEU A 248 5.08 3.31 -13.99
CA LEU A 248 5.23 3.09 -15.43
C LEU A 248 4.04 2.31 -15.98
N GLY A 249 3.49 2.80 -17.08
CA GLY A 249 2.58 2.04 -17.95
C GLY A 249 3.33 1.00 -18.79
N ARG A 250 2.58 0.07 -19.39
CA ARG A 250 3.14 -1.00 -20.25
C ARG A 250 3.93 -0.43 -21.45
N LYS A 251 3.45 0.67 -22.05
CA LYS A 251 4.05 1.28 -23.25
C LYS A 251 5.44 1.87 -22.97
N GLU A 252 5.55 2.64 -21.88
CA GLU A 252 6.77 3.37 -21.52
C GLU A 252 7.93 2.46 -21.11
N ARG A 253 7.64 1.24 -20.62
CA ARG A 253 8.67 0.31 -20.13
C ARG A 253 9.16 -0.71 -21.16
N SER A 254 8.32 -1.09 -22.12
CA SER A 254 8.69 -2.07 -23.17
C SER A 254 9.47 -1.46 -24.33
N GLY A 255 9.43 -0.13 -24.50
CA GLY A 255 10.06 0.56 -25.64
C GLY A 255 9.38 0.26 -27.00
N VAL A 256 8.31 -0.54 -27.02
CA VAL A 256 7.63 -0.97 -28.25
C VAL A 256 6.50 0.00 -28.60
N VAL A 257 6.60 0.64 -29.76
CA VAL A 257 5.55 1.47 -30.34
C VAL A 257 4.43 0.55 -30.86
N GLY A 258 3.21 0.65 -30.30
CA GLY A 258 2.01 -0.02 -30.81
C GLY A 258 1.37 -1.11 -29.92
N ALA A 259 1.86 -1.34 -28.69
CA ALA A 259 1.20 -2.27 -27.77
C ALA A 259 -0.17 -1.72 -27.28
N PRO A 260 -1.24 -2.53 -27.25
CA PRO A 260 -2.55 -2.06 -26.84
C PRO A 260 -2.61 -1.78 -25.32
N ASN A 261 -2.91 -0.52 -25.00
CA ASN A 261 -3.31 0.08 -23.71
C ASN A 261 -2.31 0.13 -22.53
N ASP A 262 -2.16 1.34 -21.96
CA ASP A 262 -1.49 1.68 -20.67
C ASP A 262 -2.29 1.27 -19.42
N GLN A 263 -3.06 0.18 -19.50
CA GLN A 263 -4.00 -0.20 -18.44
C GLN A 263 -3.30 -0.71 -17.18
N TYR A 264 -2.10 -1.29 -17.28
CA TYR A 264 -1.38 -1.80 -16.12
C TYR A 264 -0.23 -0.89 -15.76
N LYS A 265 -0.25 -0.41 -14.52
CA LYS A 265 0.74 0.49 -13.95
C LYS A 265 1.41 -0.18 -12.77
N ALA A 266 2.73 -0.17 -12.74
CA ALA A 266 3.50 -0.74 -11.65
C ALA A 266 4.58 0.23 -11.17
N PHE A 267 4.89 0.18 -9.88
CA PHE A 267 6.00 0.95 -9.35
C PHE A 267 7.34 0.41 -9.86
N THR A 268 8.25 1.32 -10.19
CA THR A 268 9.68 1.00 -10.31
C THR A 268 10.27 0.73 -8.93
N ARG A 269 11.49 0.19 -8.86
CA ARG A 269 12.25 0.30 -7.61
C ARG A 269 12.44 1.77 -7.25
N ALA A 270 12.40 2.02 -5.95
CA ALA A 270 12.77 3.31 -5.41
C ALA A 270 14.29 3.46 -5.43
N GLN A 271 14.76 4.65 -5.77
CA GLN A 271 16.16 5.02 -5.70
C GLN A 271 16.33 6.14 -4.69
N GLU A 272 17.29 5.99 -3.78
CA GLU A 272 17.65 7.08 -2.88
C GLU A 272 18.23 8.24 -3.69
N ILE A 273 17.74 9.45 -3.43
CA ILE A 273 18.23 10.67 -4.06
C ILE A 273 18.84 11.60 -3.01
N PHE A 274 19.98 12.16 -3.36
CA PHE A 274 20.65 13.20 -2.58
C PHE A 274 20.35 14.51 -3.30
N GLU A 275 19.50 15.37 -2.72
CA GLU A 275 19.38 16.74 -3.22
C GLU A 275 20.73 17.43 -2.99
N ARG A 276 21.38 17.87 -4.07
CA ARG A 276 22.39 18.92 -3.93
C ARG A 276 21.64 20.15 -3.44
N VAL A 277 22.11 20.73 -2.33
CA VAL A 277 21.75 22.09 -1.98
C VAL A 277 22.01 22.91 -3.24
N ARG A 278 20.97 23.46 -3.87
CA ARG A 278 21.18 24.59 -4.76
C ARG A 278 21.71 25.67 -3.83
N GLU A 279 23.01 25.91 -3.89
CA GLU A 279 23.52 27.23 -3.52
C GLU A 279 22.75 28.17 -4.43
N ASP A 280 21.80 28.89 -3.86
CA ASP A 280 21.26 30.08 -4.50
C ASP A 280 22.48 30.97 -4.72
N SER A 281 23.01 30.93 -5.95
CA SER A 281 23.85 31.99 -6.47
C SER A 281 22.93 33.20 -6.56
N ASP A 282 22.88 33.95 -5.47
CA ASP A 282 22.63 35.38 -5.48
C ASP A 282 23.71 35.99 -6.39
N ASP A 283 23.45 35.99 -7.70
CA ASP A 283 24.18 36.80 -8.67
C ASP A 283 23.41 38.12 -8.81
N ASP A 284 23.97 39.14 -8.15
CA ASP A 284 24.02 40.60 -8.39
C ASP A 284 23.02 41.24 -9.39
#